data_AF-A0A7I8IKS1-F1
#
_entry.id   AF-A0A7I8IKS1-F1
#
_cell.length_a   1.000
_cell.length_b   1.000
_cell.length_c   1.000
_cell.angle_alpha   90.00
_cell.angle_beta   90.00
_cell.angle_gamma   90.00
#
_symmetry.space_group_name_H-M   'P 1'
#
loop_
_entity.id
_entity.type
_entity.pdbx_description
1 polymer ?
#
loop_
_entity_poly.entity_id
_entity_poly.type
_entity_poly.pdbx_seq_one_letter_code
_entity_poly.pdbx_strand_id
1 'polypeptide(L)'
;MVAQGYIVDLKKPLVFQVGHLGEAYQEWVHQPIVSKEGPRFFRAISGREESDWMEWVQFLTRTVWWAVPTIWLPVVCWSVSRSMAMGHTAAEIAAMVVFGIFIWTLMEYTLHRFLFHIKTKTYWANTAHYLLHGCHHKHPMDGLRLVFPPAATAILCVPFFNIIKVFATPSTTPALFGGGLLGYVLYDCTHYYLHHGQPSKDPARNLKRYHLNHHFRIQDKGFGITSSLWDRVFGTLPPPRNPYGKDDPSHSSEFCPSLSSLSLSLCISVVV
;
A
#
# COMPACT_ATOMS: atom_id res chain seq x y z
N MET A 1 38.94 3.59 10.03
CA MET A 1 38.38 2.80 8.90
C MET A 1 36.89 3.11 8.87
N VAL A 2 36.41 3.85 7.86
CA VAL A 2 34.97 4.07 7.69
C VAL A 2 34.41 2.74 7.20
N ALA A 3 33.55 2.09 8.00
CA ALA A 3 32.90 0.85 7.57
C ALA A 3 32.14 1.13 6.27
N GLN A 4 32.50 0.43 5.19
CA GLN A 4 31.73 0.49 3.95
C GLN A 4 30.31 -0.01 4.26
N GLY A 5 29.31 0.85 4.02
CA GLY A 5 27.91 0.50 4.22
C GLY A 5 27.52 -0.71 3.36
N TYR A 6 26.55 -1.50 3.85
CA TYR A 6 26.04 -2.66 3.11
C TYR A 6 25.41 -2.22 1.78
N ILE A 7 25.78 -2.89 0.68
CA ILE A 7 25.25 -2.61 -0.66
C ILE A 7 24.26 -3.71 -1.04
N VAL A 8 23.02 -3.32 -1.36
CA VAL A 8 21.98 -4.26 -1.81
C VAL A 8 22.25 -4.70 -3.26
N ASP A 9 22.25 -6.01 -3.48
CA ASP A 9 22.30 -6.62 -4.82
C ASP A 9 20.88 -6.87 -5.32
N LEU A 10 20.41 -6.00 -6.23
CA LEU A 10 19.07 -6.07 -6.84
C LEU A 10 18.87 -7.32 -7.71
N LYS A 11 19.93 -8.03 -8.08
CA LYS A 11 19.83 -9.31 -8.82
C LYS A 11 19.55 -10.50 -7.91
N LYS A 12 19.62 -10.30 -6.59
CA LYS A 12 19.37 -11.33 -5.56
C LYS A 12 18.07 -11.07 -4.79
N PRO A 13 17.53 -12.07 -4.08
CA PRO A 13 16.34 -11.90 -3.25
C PRO A 13 16.52 -10.82 -2.19
N LEU A 14 15.57 -9.90 -2.06
CA LEU A 14 15.77 -8.68 -1.27
C LEU A 14 15.43 -8.83 0.23
N VAL A 15 14.54 -9.74 0.62
CA VAL A 15 13.97 -9.77 1.99
C VAL A 15 15.04 -9.92 3.07
N PHE A 16 16.06 -10.75 2.85
CA PHE A 16 17.15 -10.95 3.81
C PHE A 16 18.32 -10.00 3.62
N GLN A 17 18.33 -9.17 2.57
CA GLN A 17 19.36 -8.15 2.32
C GLN A 17 19.03 -6.85 3.04
N VAL A 18 17.78 -6.37 2.95
CA VAL A 18 17.37 -5.02 3.40
C VAL A 18 17.59 -4.77 4.89
N GLY A 19 17.54 -5.81 5.72
CA GLY A 19 17.83 -5.69 7.14
C GLY A 19 19.27 -5.22 7.45
N HIS A 20 20.23 -5.54 6.58
CA HIS A 20 21.65 -5.17 6.76
C HIS A 20 21.93 -3.68 6.51
N LEU A 21 20.98 -2.94 5.91
CA LEU A 21 21.13 -1.50 5.66
C LEU A 21 21.16 -0.66 6.94
N GLY A 22 20.64 -1.19 8.06
CA GLY A 22 20.61 -0.46 9.32
C GLY A 22 19.91 0.89 9.20
N GLU A 23 20.62 1.97 9.51
CA GLU A 23 20.11 3.35 9.44
C GLU A 23 19.94 3.87 8.01
N ALA A 24 20.71 3.34 7.04
CA ALA A 24 20.61 3.74 5.62
C ALA A 24 19.32 3.22 4.94
N TYR A 25 18.58 2.32 5.61
CA TYR A 25 17.37 1.71 5.07
C TYR A 25 16.29 2.72 4.69
N GLN A 26 16.06 3.72 5.55
CA GLN A 26 14.97 4.68 5.39
C GLN A 26 15.16 5.54 4.14
N GLU A 27 16.38 5.96 3.84
CA GLU A 27 16.66 6.68 2.59
C GLU A 27 16.58 5.72 1.39
N TRP A 28 17.19 4.54 1.50
CA TRP A 28 17.25 3.58 0.40
C TRP A 28 15.87 3.10 -0.07
N VAL A 29 14.96 2.79 0.85
CA VAL A 29 13.64 2.21 0.53
C VAL A 29 12.72 3.21 -0.18
N HIS A 30 12.96 4.49 0.07
CA HIS A 30 12.16 5.61 -0.42
C HIS A 30 12.68 6.22 -1.72
N GLN A 31 13.72 5.64 -2.32
CA GLN A 31 14.21 5.98 -3.66
C GLN A 31 13.60 5.02 -4.70
N PRO A 32 12.53 5.40 -5.41
CA PRO A 32 11.74 4.47 -6.21
C PRO A 32 12.49 4.00 -7.46
N ILE A 33 12.33 2.71 -7.79
CA ILE A 33 12.78 2.10 -9.04
C ILE A 33 11.54 1.91 -9.93
N VAL A 34 11.45 2.71 -11.00
CA VAL A 34 10.31 2.67 -11.92
C VAL A 34 10.52 1.53 -12.93
N SER A 35 10.05 0.34 -12.57
CA SER A 35 10.02 -0.84 -13.44
C SER A 35 8.74 -1.64 -13.23
N LYS A 36 8.21 -2.22 -14.31
CA LYS A 36 7.09 -3.17 -14.23
C LYS A 36 7.49 -4.51 -13.64
N GLU A 37 8.77 -4.86 -13.74
CA GLU A 37 9.30 -6.09 -13.16
C GLU A 37 9.58 -5.88 -11.67
N GLY A 38 8.89 -6.67 -10.85
CA GLY A 38 9.07 -6.69 -9.40
C GLY A 38 10.33 -7.44 -8.97
N PRO A 39 10.88 -7.12 -7.79
CA PRO A 39 12.04 -7.84 -7.26
C PRO A 39 11.68 -9.28 -6.91
N ARG A 40 12.69 -10.15 -6.79
CA ARG A 40 12.53 -11.42 -6.07
C ARG A 40 12.62 -11.17 -4.57
N PHE A 41 11.73 -11.78 -3.80
CA PHE A 41 11.76 -11.70 -2.34
C PHE A 41 12.56 -12.84 -1.73
N PHE A 42 12.36 -14.04 -2.27
CA PHE A 42 12.98 -15.28 -1.80
C PHE A 42 13.58 -16.06 -2.97
N ARG A 43 14.59 -16.90 -2.69
CA ARG A 43 15.12 -17.96 -3.58
C ARG A 43 15.54 -19.13 -2.71
N ALA A 44 15.45 -20.35 -3.23
CA ALA A 44 16.12 -21.50 -2.66
C ALA A 44 17.64 -21.20 -2.48
N ILE A 45 18.17 -21.54 -1.30
CA ILE A 45 19.60 -21.44 -1.01
C ILE A 45 20.31 -22.41 -1.97
N SER A 46 21.18 -21.88 -2.84
CA SER A 46 21.88 -22.67 -3.85
C SER A 46 22.67 -23.81 -3.21
N GLY A 47 22.34 -25.07 -3.54
CA GLY A 47 23.07 -26.26 -3.08
C GLY A 47 22.19 -27.39 -2.50
N ARG A 48 20.89 -27.14 -2.29
CA ARG A 48 19.88 -28.21 -2.15
C ARG A 48 18.90 -28.09 -3.30
N GLU A 49 18.40 -29.22 -3.79
CA GLU A 49 17.23 -29.28 -4.67
C GLU A 49 16.23 -28.23 -4.23
N GLU A 50 15.70 -27.49 -5.21
CA GLU A 50 14.71 -26.44 -5.07
C GLU A 50 13.73 -26.82 -3.97
N SER A 51 13.88 -26.20 -2.80
CA SER A 51 13.02 -26.56 -1.69
C SER A 51 11.66 -25.93 -2.01
N ASP A 52 10.74 -26.73 -2.55
CA ASP A 52 9.42 -26.31 -3.07
C ASP A 52 8.76 -25.23 -2.22
N TRP A 53 8.90 -25.32 -0.90
CA TRP A 53 8.36 -24.37 0.07
C TRP A 53 8.77 -22.91 -0.17
N MET A 54 10.00 -22.63 -0.63
CA MET A 54 10.47 -21.25 -0.80
C MET A 54 9.89 -20.61 -2.05
N GLU A 55 9.65 -21.41 -3.09
CA GLU A 55 8.89 -20.98 -4.27
C GLU A 55 7.41 -20.79 -3.92
N TRP A 56 6.84 -21.63 -3.04
CA TRP A 56 5.50 -21.39 -2.48
C TRP A 56 5.42 -20.07 -1.70
N VAL A 57 6.40 -19.77 -0.84
CA VAL A 57 6.45 -18.48 -0.12
C VAL A 57 6.57 -17.31 -1.11
N GLN A 58 7.43 -17.44 -2.13
CA GLN A 58 7.54 -16.43 -3.19
C GLN A 58 6.22 -16.24 -3.95
N PHE A 59 5.47 -17.31 -4.22
CA PHE A 59 4.13 -17.24 -4.81
C PHE A 59 3.15 -16.49 -3.90
N LEU A 60 3.13 -16.77 -2.60
CA LEU A 60 2.25 -16.09 -1.63
C LEU A 60 2.54 -14.58 -1.48
N THR A 61 3.71 -14.11 -1.90
CA THR A 61 4.02 -12.66 -1.93
C THR A 61 3.39 -11.93 -3.11
N ARG A 62 2.85 -12.63 -4.11
CA ARG A 62 2.31 -12.05 -5.33
C ARG A 62 0.79 -12.11 -5.32
N THR A 63 0.16 -10.95 -5.30
CA THR A 63 -1.30 -10.81 -5.28
C THR A 63 -1.75 -9.97 -6.46
N VAL A 64 -2.56 -10.57 -7.34
CA VAL A 64 -3.26 -9.86 -8.41
C VAL A 64 -4.38 -8.99 -7.84
N TRP A 65 -4.57 -7.79 -8.37
CA TRP A 65 -5.51 -6.80 -7.81
C TRP A 65 -6.94 -7.33 -7.67
N TRP A 66 -7.42 -8.12 -8.63
CA TRP A 66 -8.78 -8.65 -8.65
C TRP A 66 -9.02 -9.75 -7.61
N ALA A 67 -7.97 -10.31 -6.99
CA ALA A 67 -8.12 -11.25 -5.89
C ALA A 67 -8.82 -10.60 -4.68
N VAL A 68 -8.52 -9.32 -4.41
CA VAL A 68 -9.10 -8.58 -3.28
C VAL A 68 -10.64 -8.52 -3.37
N PRO A 69 -11.27 -7.95 -4.41
CA PRO A 69 -12.73 -7.92 -4.50
C PRO A 69 -13.34 -9.31 -4.64
N THR A 70 -12.69 -10.24 -5.36
CA THR A 70 -13.22 -11.60 -5.56
C THR A 70 -13.34 -12.38 -4.25
N ILE A 71 -12.35 -12.25 -3.36
CA ILE A 71 -12.35 -12.96 -2.07
C ILE A 71 -13.23 -12.25 -1.05
N TRP A 72 -13.14 -10.92 -0.96
CA TRP A 72 -13.71 -10.18 0.16
C TRP A 72 -15.13 -9.69 -0.05
N LEU A 73 -15.58 -9.43 -1.28
CA LEU A 73 -16.98 -9.02 -1.51
C LEU A 73 -17.99 -10.10 -1.08
N PRO A 74 -17.78 -11.41 -1.33
CA PRO A 74 -18.64 -12.45 -0.77
C PRO A 74 -18.72 -12.41 0.77
N VAL A 75 -17.60 -12.16 1.44
CA VAL A 75 -17.54 -12.03 2.92
C VAL A 75 -18.29 -10.79 3.39
N VAL A 76 -18.19 -9.66 2.68
CA VAL A 76 -18.99 -8.45 2.92
C VAL A 76 -20.47 -8.75 2.81
N CYS A 77 -20.91 -9.34 1.69
CA CYS A 77 -22.31 -9.69 1.44
C CYS A 77 -22.86 -10.65 2.50
N TRP A 78 -22.08 -11.67 2.87
CA TRP A 78 -22.45 -12.59 3.93
C TRP A 78 -22.58 -11.86 5.28
N SER A 79 -21.61 -11.03 5.66
CA SER A 79 -21.63 -10.31 6.94
C SER A 79 -22.83 -9.35 7.02
N VAL A 80 -23.13 -8.63 5.95
CA VAL A 80 -24.30 -7.73 5.87
C VAL A 80 -25.62 -8.52 5.96
N SER A 81 -25.74 -9.63 5.22
CA SER A 81 -26.96 -10.46 5.25
C SER A 81 -27.21 -11.09 6.62
N ARG A 82 -26.16 -11.38 7.40
CA ARG A 82 -26.30 -11.82 8.80
C ARG A 82 -27.00 -10.79 9.67
N SER A 83 -26.64 -9.51 9.58
CA SER A 83 -27.33 -8.44 10.31
C SER A 83 -28.77 -8.24 9.85
N MET A 84 -29.04 -8.38 8.54
CA MET A 84 -30.42 -8.35 8.01
C MET A 84 -31.26 -9.50 8.58
N ALA A 85 -30.72 -10.71 8.61
CA ALA A 85 -31.38 -11.89 9.18
C ALA A 85 -31.63 -11.78 10.69
N MET A 86 -30.93 -10.88 11.38
CA MET A 86 -31.14 -10.56 12.80
C MET A 86 -32.14 -9.42 13.03
N GLY A 87 -32.89 -9.02 11.99
CA GLY A 87 -34.05 -8.13 12.12
C GLY A 87 -33.79 -6.65 11.80
N HIS A 88 -32.58 -6.29 11.36
CA HIS A 88 -32.28 -4.91 10.99
C HIS A 88 -32.93 -4.50 9.67
N THR A 89 -33.44 -3.27 9.64
CA THR A 89 -34.01 -2.69 8.42
C THR A 89 -32.92 -2.36 7.40
N ALA A 90 -33.30 -2.22 6.12
CA ALA A 90 -32.37 -1.82 5.07
C ALA A 90 -31.68 -0.47 5.36
N ALA A 91 -32.37 0.47 6.00
CA ALA A 91 -31.82 1.78 6.36
C ALA A 91 -30.75 1.68 7.46
N GLU A 92 -31.02 0.87 8.50
CA GLU A 92 -30.04 0.61 9.56
C GLU A 92 -28.79 -0.09 9.01
N ILE A 93 -28.98 -1.06 8.11
CA ILE A 93 -27.89 -1.75 7.42
C ILE A 93 -27.06 -0.78 6.59
N ALA A 94 -27.70 0.08 5.79
CA ALA A 94 -27.01 1.08 5.01
C ALA A 94 -26.20 2.03 5.92
N ALA A 95 -26.78 2.48 7.03
CA ALA A 95 -26.09 3.32 8.00
C ALA A 95 -24.87 2.62 8.63
N MET A 96 -25.01 1.35 9.04
CA MET A 96 -23.91 0.56 9.58
C MET A 96 -22.79 0.34 8.55
N VAL A 97 -23.13 0.04 7.30
CA VAL A 97 -22.15 -0.14 6.22
C VAL A 97 -21.41 1.16 5.93
N VAL A 98 -22.12 2.28 5.77
CA VAL A 98 -21.52 3.61 5.55
C VAL A 98 -20.62 4.01 6.72
N PHE A 99 -21.07 3.77 7.96
CA PHE A 99 -20.27 4.05 9.14
C PHE A 99 -19.00 3.17 9.18
N GLY A 100 -19.11 1.89 8.86
CA GLY A 100 -17.95 0.99 8.73
C GLY A 100 -16.94 1.48 7.68
N ILE A 101 -17.40 1.90 6.51
CA ILE A 101 -16.54 2.51 5.47
C ILE A 101 -15.88 3.78 6.00
N PHE A 102 -16.62 4.64 6.70
CA PHE A 102 -16.08 5.86 7.28
C PHE A 102 -14.96 5.57 8.30
N ILE A 103 -15.17 4.61 9.21
CA ILE A 103 -14.13 4.15 10.15
C ILE A 103 -12.91 3.60 9.40
N TRP A 104 -13.13 2.84 8.32
CA TRP A 104 -12.03 2.38 7.48
C TRP A 104 -11.20 3.54 6.93
N THR A 105 -11.80 4.65 6.46
CA THR A 105 -10.99 5.78 5.94
C THR A 105 -10.04 6.38 7.00
N LEU A 106 -10.44 6.37 8.28
CA LEU A 106 -9.59 6.80 9.37
C LEU A 106 -8.48 5.76 9.67
N MET A 107 -8.83 4.48 9.63
CA MET A 107 -7.86 3.39 9.76
C MET A 107 -6.82 3.42 8.65
N GLU A 108 -7.25 3.58 7.40
CA GLU A 108 -6.38 3.77 6.23
C GLU A 108 -5.36 4.86 6.51
N TYR A 109 -5.81 6.05 6.90
CA TYR A 109 -4.93 7.18 7.19
C TYR A 109 -3.93 6.87 8.32
N THR A 110 -4.41 6.29 9.43
CA THR A 110 -3.57 6.00 10.60
C THR A 110 -2.57 4.87 10.35
N LEU A 111 -2.98 3.80 9.67
CA LEU A 111 -2.11 2.71 9.25
C LEU A 111 -1.06 3.23 8.28
N HIS A 112 -1.47 3.99 7.26
CA HIS A 112 -0.53 4.51 6.27
C HIS A 112 0.50 5.45 6.92
N ARG A 113 0.05 6.37 7.78
CA ARG A 113 0.95 7.33 8.42
C ARG A 113 1.86 6.73 9.49
N PHE A 114 1.32 5.91 10.39
CA PHE A 114 2.04 5.52 11.61
C PHE A 114 2.64 4.11 11.54
N LEU A 115 2.08 3.22 10.72
CA LEU A 115 2.57 1.85 10.56
C LEU A 115 3.37 1.68 9.26
N PHE A 116 2.82 2.14 8.13
CA PHE A 116 3.45 1.95 6.81
C PHE A 116 4.58 2.93 6.54
N HIS A 117 4.65 4.05 7.27
CA HIS A 117 5.76 5.03 7.24
C HIS A 117 6.55 5.06 8.56
N ILE A 118 6.55 3.95 9.31
CA ILE A 118 7.32 3.86 10.56
C ILE A 118 8.82 3.85 10.26
N LYS A 119 9.58 4.68 10.99
CA LYS A 119 11.04 4.71 10.88
C LYS A 119 11.66 3.54 11.65
N THR A 120 12.38 2.69 10.94
CA THR A 120 13.05 1.49 11.45
C THR A 120 14.56 1.55 11.21
N LYS A 121 15.34 0.85 12.05
CA LYS A 121 16.81 0.78 11.96
C LYS A 121 17.42 -0.59 12.25
N THR A 122 16.65 -1.53 12.81
CA THR A 122 17.14 -2.87 13.14
C THR A 122 16.85 -3.83 11.99
N TYR A 123 17.65 -4.90 11.90
CA TYR A 123 17.54 -5.89 10.83
C TYR A 123 16.10 -6.37 10.61
N TRP A 124 15.46 -6.91 11.66
CA TRP A 124 14.10 -7.44 11.55
C TRP A 124 13.03 -6.36 11.36
N ALA A 125 13.21 -5.16 11.94
CA ALA A 125 12.26 -4.08 11.74
C ALA A 125 12.28 -3.55 10.29
N ASN A 126 13.48 -3.38 9.70
CA ASN A 126 13.65 -3.00 8.30
C ASN A 126 13.05 -4.06 7.36
N THR A 127 13.29 -5.34 7.65
CA THR A 127 12.70 -6.45 6.88
C THR A 127 11.17 -6.46 6.97
N ALA A 128 10.61 -6.29 8.17
CA ALA A 128 9.16 -6.22 8.36
C ALA A 128 8.54 -5.02 7.65
N HIS A 129 9.12 -3.82 7.79
CA HIS A 129 8.67 -2.61 7.09
C HIS A 129 8.74 -2.79 5.57
N TYR A 130 9.79 -3.43 5.05
CA TYR A 130 9.93 -3.70 3.63
C TYR A 130 8.79 -4.58 3.09
N LEU A 131 8.41 -5.61 3.84
CA LEU A 131 7.29 -6.49 3.48
C LEU A 131 5.92 -5.81 3.60
N LEU A 132 5.75 -4.89 4.57
CA LEU A 132 4.48 -4.20 4.81
C LEU A 132 4.19 -3.10 3.79
N HIS A 133 5.18 -2.25 3.51
CA HIS A 133 4.99 -1.09 2.63
C HIS A 133 6.25 -0.63 1.89
N GLY A 134 7.44 -0.89 2.44
CA GLY A 134 8.69 -0.43 1.84
C GLY A 134 8.93 -0.96 0.42
N CYS A 135 8.56 -2.21 0.12
CA CYS A 135 8.63 -2.74 -1.25
C CYS A 135 7.77 -1.93 -2.22
N HIS A 136 6.59 -1.50 -1.79
CA HIS A 136 5.70 -0.71 -2.62
C HIS A 136 6.29 0.68 -2.93
N HIS A 137 6.89 1.36 -1.95
CA HIS A 137 7.63 2.61 -2.21
C HIS A 137 8.86 2.40 -3.11
N LYS A 138 9.59 1.29 -2.91
CA LYS A 138 10.79 0.98 -3.68
C LYS A 138 10.48 0.56 -5.11
N HIS A 139 9.38 -0.16 -5.32
CA HIS A 139 8.96 -0.71 -6.61
C HIS A 139 7.47 -0.39 -6.89
N PRO A 140 7.12 0.90 -7.08
CA PRO A 140 5.73 1.35 -7.14
C PRO A 140 4.95 0.86 -8.37
N MET A 141 5.63 0.29 -9.36
CA MET A 141 5.02 -0.24 -10.59
C MET A 141 4.98 -1.78 -10.62
N ASP A 142 5.34 -2.47 -9.52
CA ASP A 142 5.11 -3.92 -9.38
C ASP A 142 3.62 -4.19 -9.11
N GLY A 143 2.90 -4.56 -10.17
CA GLY A 143 1.47 -4.83 -10.11
C GLY A 143 1.07 -6.09 -9.32
N LEU A 144 2.01 -6.88 -8.81
CA LEU A 144 1.73 -8.05 -7.97
C LEU A 144 2.05 -7.81 -6.49
N ARG A 145 2.66 -6.68 -6.13
CA ARG A 145 3.07 -6.35 -4.75
C ARG A 145 2.64 -4.96 -4.31
N LEU A 146 1.41 -4.62 -4.70
CA LEU A 146 0.76 -3.37 -4.32
C LEU A 146 -0.38 -3.61 -3.34
N VAL A 147 -1.31 -4.50 -3.70
CA VAL A 147 -2.46 -4.82 -2.86
C VAL A 147 -2.05 -5.72 -1.69
N PHE A 148 -2.80 -5.63 -0.59
CA PHE A 148 -2.47 -6.38 0.61
C PHE A 148 -2.81 -7.88 0.43
N PRO A 149 -1.90 -8.81 0.83
CA PRO A 149 -2.15 -10.24 0.61
C PRO A 149 -3.42 -10.74 1.32
N PRO A 150 -4.30 -11.51 0.65
CA PRO A 150 -5.54 -12.00 1.24
C PRO A 150 -5.32 -12.88 2.48
N ALA A 151 -4.27 -13.72 2.49
CA ALA A 151 -3.95 -14.53 3.67
C ALA A 151 -3.65 -13.66 4.90
N ALA A 152 -2.89 -12.57 4.74
CA ALA A 152 -2.62 -11.63 5.81
C ALA A 152 -3.88 -10.87 6.24
N THR A 153 -4.72 -10.47 5.28
CA THR A 153 -6.03 -9.83 5.54
C THR A 153 -6.93 -10.75 6.38
N ALA A 154 -7.01 -12.04 6.05
CA ALA A 154 -7.81 -13.02 6.78
C ALA A 154 -7.41 -13.11 8.26
N ILE A 155 -6.10 -13.09 8.53
CA ILE A 155 -5.56 -13.09 9.89
C ILE A 155 -5.98 -11.81 10.63
N LEU A 156 -5.92 -10.64 9.98
CA LEU A 156 -6.29 -9.35 10.58
C LEU A 156 -7.81 -9.17 10.77
N CYS A 157 -8.64 -9.84 9.96
CA CYS A 157 -10.10 -9.83 10.13
C CYS A 157 -10.53 -10.34 11.51
N VAL A 158 -9.82 -11.32 12.09
CA VAL A 158 -10.15 -11.91 13.40
C VAL A 158 -10.04 -10.90 14.54
N PRO A 159 -8.89 -10.25 14.82
CA PRO A 159 -8.80 -9.24 15.87
C PRO A 159 -9.71 -8.05 15.57
N PHE A 160 -9.85 -7.64 14.31
CA PHE A 160 -10.71 -6.51 13.94
C PHE A 160 -12.19 -6.77 14.25
N PHE A 161 -12.71 -7.95 13.89
CA PHE A 161 -14.07 -8.36 14.24
C PHE A 161 -14.28 -8.42 15.76
N ASN A 162 -13.27 -8.89 16.51
CA ASN A 162 -13.35 -8.92 17.97
C ASN A 162 -13.35 -7.53 18.61
N ILE A 163 -12.60 -6.56 18.06
CA ILE A 163 -12.63 -5.17 18.52
C ILE A 163 -14.03 -4.57 18.31
N ILE A 164 -14.66 -4.81 17.15
CA ILE A 164 -16.02 -4.30 16.89
C ILE A 164 -17.02 -4.85 17.92
N LYS A 165 -16.94 -6.14 18.28
CA LYS A 165 -17.80 -6.75 19.30
C LYS A 165 -17.72 -6.09 20.69
N VAL A 166 -16.63 -5.39 21.00
CA VAL A 166 -16.51 -4.67 22.28
C VAL A 166 -17.46 -3.46 22.33
N PHE A 167 -17.74 -2.85 21.17
CA PHE A 167 -18.51 -1.60 21.08
C PHE A 167 -19.90 -1.77 20.43
N ALA A 168 -20.17 -2.93 19.82
CA ALA A 168 -21.37 -3.19 19.04
C ALA A 168 -22.14 -4.41 19.55
N THR A 169 -23.45 -4.45 19.30
CA THR A 169 -24.26 -5.63 19.67
C THR A 169 -23.97 -6.80 18.72
N PRO A 170 -24.34 -8.04 19.10
CA PRO A 170 -24.25 -9.19 18.20
C PRO A 170 -24.99 -8.98 16.87
N SER A 171 -26.10 -8.23 16.87
CA SER A 171 -26.90 -7.98 15.67
C SER A 171 -26.27 -6.94 14.73
N THR A 172 -25.57 -5.94 15.26
CA THR A 172 -24.94 -4.87 14.47
C THR A 172 -23.51 -5.17 14.04
N THR A 173 -22.79 -6.01 14.80
CA THR A 173 -21.37 -6.32 14.55
C THR A 173 -21.10 -6.79 13.10
N PRO A 174 -21.88 -7.72 12.51
CA PRO A 174 -21.58 -8.20 11.16
C PRO A 174 -21.68 -7.12 10.08
N ALA A 175 -22.70 -6.27 10.10
CA ALA A 175 -22.83 -5.17 9.13
C ALA A 175 -21.75 -4.09 9.30
N LEU A 176 -21.37 -3.75 10.54
CA LEU A 176 -20.26 -2.82 10.80
C LEU A 176 -18.92 -3.37 10.28
N PHE A 177 -18.66 -4.65 10.55
CA PHE A 177 -17.49 -5.36 10.01
C PHE A 177 -17.53 -5.40 8.48
N GLY A 178 -18.68 -5.75 7.90
CA GLY A 178 -18.88 -5.77 6.46
C GLY A 178 -18.63 -4.41 5.80
N GLY A 179 -19.07 -3.31 6.44
CA GLY A 179 -18.77 -1.95 6.02
C GLY A 179 -17.29 -1.61 6.06
N GLY A 180 -16.60 -1.95 7.15
CA GLY A 180 -15.15 -1.76 7.28
C GLY A 180 -14.36 -2.55 6.23
N LEU A 181 -14.73 -3.82 6.02
CA LEU A 181 -14.11 -4.69 5.02
C LEU A 181 -14.40 -4.21 3.59
N LEU A 182 -15.59 -3.66 3.32
CA LEU A 182 -15.90 -3.01 2.04
C LEU A 182 -15.04 -1.76 1.83
N GLY A 183 -14.84 -0.95 2.89
CA GLY A 183 -13.91 0.18 2.86
C GLY A 183 -12.50 -0.27 2.46
N TYR A 184 -12.00 -1.36 3.03
CA TYR A 184 -10.72 -1.97 2.66
C TYR A 184 -10.65 -2.39 1.18
N VAL A 185 -11.67 -3.09 0.67
CA VAL A 185 -11.70 -3.48 -0.75
C VAL A 185 -11.65 -2.26 -1.66
N LEU A 186 -12.43 -1.22 -1.34
CA LEU A 186 -12.43 0.03 -2.09
C LEU A 186 -11.07 0.71 -2.04
N TYR A 187 -10.42 0.71 -0.88
CA TYR A 187 -9.07 1.25 -0.70
C TYR A 187 -8.05 0.54 -1.60
N ASP A 188 -7.94 -0.78 -1.54
CA ASP A 188 -6.91 -1.52 -2.28
C ASP A 188 -7.13 -1.44 -3.80
N CYS A 189 -8.39 -1.49 -4.24
CA CYS A 189 -8.74 -1.31 -5.65
C CYS A 189 -8.42 0.12 -6.12
N THR A 190 -8.72 1.13 -5.30
CA THR A 190 -8.40 2.53 -5.60
C THR A 190 -6.89 2.69 -5.69
N HIS A 191 -6.15 2.23 -4.69
CA HIS A 191 -4.69 2.28 -4.64
C HIS A 191 -4.06 1.68 -5.90
N TYR A 192 -4.50 0.48 -6.28
CA TYR A 192 -4.03 -0.19 -7.47
C TYR A 192 -4.32 0.63 -8.74
N TYR A 193 -5.53 1.17 -8.86
CA TYR A 193 -5.96 1.98 -9.98
C TYR A 193 -5.19 3.32 -10.07
N LEU A 194 -4.81 3.92 -8.94
CA LEU A 194 -4.01 5.15 -8.94
C LEU A 194 -2.61 4.91 -9.54
N HIS A 195 -2.01 3.74 -9.33
CA HIS A 195 -0.74 3.38 -9.95
C HIS A 195 -0.89 2.97 -11.43
N HIS A 196 -1.80 2.05 -11.71
CA HIS A 196 -1.84 1.34 -12.99
C HIS A 196 -2.88 1.87 -13.98
N GLY A 197 -3.89 2.61 -13.52
CA GLY A 197 -4.93 3.22 -14.35
C GLY A 197 -4.55 4.59 -14.91
N GLN A 198 -5.36 5.09 -15.84
CA GLN A 198 -5.21 6.43 -16.45
C GLN A 198 -6.50 7.25 -16.28
N PRO A 199 -6.83 7.69 -15.05
CA PRO A 199 -8.02 8.50 -14.82
C PRO A 199 -7.93 9.85 -15.55
N SER A 200 -8.91 10.12 -16.41
CA SER A 200 -9.01 11.37 -17.18
C SER A 200 -9.91 12.43 -16.53
N LYS A 201 -10.75 12.03 -15.56
CA LYS A 201 -11.73 12.88 -14.89
C LYS A 201 -11.48 12.95 -13.38
N ASP A 202 -11.88 14.07 -12.80
CA ASP A 202 -11.89 14.26 -11.36
C ASP A 202 -13.09 13.53 -10.74
N PRO A 203 -12.98 13.02 -9.49
CA PRO A 203 -11.87 13.22 -8.55
C PRO A 203 -10.66 12.29 -8.74
N ALA A 204 -10.79 11.19 -9.50
CA ALA A 204 -9.76 10.15 -9.59
C ALA A 204 -8.42 10.65 -10.17
N ARG A 205 -8.46 11.55 -11.15
CA ARG A 205 -7.25 12.18 -11.70
C ARG A 205 -6.49 12.98 -10.64
N ASN A 206 -7.20 13.76 -9.84
CA ASN A 206 -6.60 14.50 -8.72
C ASN A 206 -6.03 13.57 -7.64
N LEU A 207 -6.73 12.49 -7.30
CA LEU A 207 -6.23 11.48 -6.35
C LEU A 207 -4.96 10.80 -6.87
N LYS A 208 -4.89 10.46 -8.16
CA LYS A 208 -3.67 9.90 -8.77
C LYS A 208 -2.49 10.88 -8.63
N ARG A 209 -2.67 12.13 -9.02
CA ARG A 209 -1.62 13.15 -8.87
C ARG A 209 -1.19 13.32 -7.41
N TYR A 210 -2.16 13.37 -6.51
CA TYR A 210 -1.94 13.50 -5.07
C TYR A 210 -1.09 12.35 -4.53
N HIS A 211 -1.44 11.11 -4.87
CA HIS A 211 -0.76 9.92 -4.39
C HIS A 211 0.60 9.70 -5.05
N LEU A 212 0.75 10.00 -6.34
CA LEU A 212 2.06 9.97 -6.98
C LEU A 212 3.01 11.05 -6.41
N ASN A 213 2.49 12.20 -5.98
CA ASN A 213 3.31 13.17 -5.23
C ASN A 213 3.81 12.60 -3.90
N HIS A 214 3.01 11.77 -3.24
CA HIS A 214 3.45 11.05 -2.04
C HIS A 214 4.63 10.11 -2.36
N HIS A 215 4.55 9.31 -3.43
CA HIS A 215 5.66 8.41 -3.80
C HIS A 215 6.94 9.11 -4.25
N PHE A 216 6.81 10.12 -5.12
CA PHE A 216 7.92 10.65 -5.91
C PHE A 216 8.42 12.03 -5.48
N ARG A 217 7.75 12.70 -4.52
CA ARG A 217 8.12 14.06 -4.11
C ARG A 217 8.19 14.24 -2.60
N ILE A 218 7.10 13.98 -1.88
CA ILE A 218 6.99 14.27 -0.44
C ILE A 218 6.27 13.12 0.26
N GLN A 219 7.04 12.21 0.84
CA GLN A 219 6.55 10.96 1.43
C GLN A 219 6.01 11.13 2.86
N ASP A 220 6.38 12.20 3.56
CA ASP A 220 5.87 12.52 4.91
C ASP A 220 4.53 13.29 4.89
N LYS A 221 3.90 13.37 3.71
CA LYS A 221 2.59 13.99 3.46
C LYS A 221 1.77 13.10 2.54
N GLY A 222 0.46 13.26 2.55
CA GLY A 222 -0.41 12.62 1.56
C GLY A 222 -0.77 11.17 1.87
N PHE A 223 -1.16 10.87 3.11
CA PHE A 223 -1.37 9.50 3.59
C PHE A 223 -2.75 8.91 3.21
N GLY A 224 -3.75 9.73 2.91
CA GLY A 224 -5.06 9.26 2.45
C GLY A 224 -5.05 8.85 0.98
N ILE A 225 -5.32 7.59 0.68
CA ILE A 225 -5.36 7.01 -0.67
C ILE A 225 -6.75 7.16 -1.29
N THR A 226 -7.81 6.85 -0.53
CA THR A 226 -9.21 6.93 -1.01
C THR A 226 -9.71 8.38 -1.04
N SER A 227 -9.22 9.21 -0.12
CA SER A 227 -9.51 10.64 -0.08
C SER A 227 -8.44 11.41 0.70
N SER A 228 -8.29 12.69 0.42
CA SER A 228 -7.41 13.58 1.19
C SER A 228 -8.11 14.19 2.42
N LEU A 229 -9.20 13.58 2.92
CA LEU A 229 -10.00 14.12 4.04
C LEU A 229 -9.15 14.24 5.31
N TRP A 230 -8.56 13.13 5.75
CA TRP A 230 -7.80 13.07 6.99
C TRP A 230 -6.49 13.86 6.91
N ASP A 231 -5.88 13.98 5.74
CA ASP A 231 -4.72 14.86 5.55
C ASP A 231 -5.06 16.35 5.74
N ARG A 232 -6.27 16.78 5.39
CA ARG A 232 -6.74 18.13 5.73
C ARG A 232 -6.97 18.28 7.23
N VAL A 233 -7.65 17.31 7.83
CA VAL A 233 -7.97 17.33 9.28
C VAL A 233 -6.70 17.37 10.14
N PHE A 234 -5.66 16.61 9.76
CA PHE A 234 -4.45 16.44 10.55
C PHE A 234 -3.22 17.20 10.02
N GLY A 235 -3.39 18.09 9.03
CA GLY A 235 -2.31 18.97 8.54
C GLY A 235 -1.19 18.26 7.76
N THR A 236 -1.52 17.18 7.05
CA THR A 236 -0.57 16.40 6.23
C THR A 236 -0.85 16.47 4.74
N LEU A 237 -1.65 17.45 4.28
CA LEU A 237 -1.88 17.68 2.86
C LEU A 237 -0.57 18.13 2.16
N PRO A 238 -0.16 17.52 1.04
CA PRO A 238 1.00 17.97 0.28
C PRO A 238 0.79 19.40 -0.25
N PRO A 239 1.78 20.30 -0.14
CA PRO A 239 1.68 21.64 -0.72
C PRO A 239 1.59 21.56 -2.25
N PRO A 240 0.95 22.52 -2.91
CA PRO A 240 0.95 22.60 -4.37
C PRO A 240 2.39 22.68 -4.89
N ARG A 241 2.64 22.10 -6.07
CA ARG A 241 3.95 22.17 -6.73
C ARG A 241 4.23 23.62 -7.09
N ASN A 242 5.35 24.18 -6.63
CA ASN A 242 5.78 25.52 -7.04
C ASN A 242 6.31 25.46 -8.48
N PRO A 243 5.73 26.17 -9.46
CA PRO A 243 6.22 26.17 -10.83
C PRO A 243 7.56 26.91 -11.02
N TYR A 244 8.05 27.64 -10.01
CA TYR A 244 9.24 28.49 -10.11
C TYR A 244 10.31 28.25 -9.02
N GLY A 245 10.14 27.26 -8.14
CA GLY A 245 11.08 26.99 -7.04
C GLY A 245 11.73 25.62 -7.17
N LYS A 246 13.06 25.56 -7.03
CA LYS A 246 13.74 24.33 -6.62
C LYS A 246 13.09 23.89 -5.30
N ASP A 247 12.56 22.67 -5.25
CA ASP A 247 12.06 22.10 -4.00
C ASP A 247 13.17 22.22 -2.93
N ASP A 248 12.79 22.49 -1.69
CA ASP A 248 13.71 22.68 -0.55
C ASP A 248 14.76 21.53 -0.52
N PRO A 249 16.08 21.82 -0.54
CA PRO A 249 17.12 20.81 -0.58
C PRO A 249 17.08 19.84 0.60
N SER A 250 16.42 20.19 1.71
CA SER A 250 16.24 19.32 2.87
C SER A 250 15.30 18.12 2.62
N HIS A 251 14.56 18.13 1.51
CA HIS A 251 13.61 17.07 1.13
C HIS A 251 13.94 16.37 -0.20
N SER A 252 14.98 16.78 -0.91
CA SER A 252 15.48 16.09 -2.10
C SER A 252 16.69 15.24 -1.74
N SER A 253 16.54 13.91 -1.69
CA SER A 253 17.71 13.05 -1.84
C SER A 253 18.30 13.34 -3.22
N GLU A 254 19.60 13.60 -3.24
CA GLU A 254 20.33 14.11 -4.40
C GLU A 254 20.10 13.23 -5.62
N PHE A 255 19.44 13.81 -6.63
CA PHE A 255 19.33 13.23 -7.96
C PHE A 255 20.74 13.12 -8.54
N CYS A 256 21.30 11.91 -8.57
CA CYS A 256 22.57 11.66 -9.25
C CYS A 256 22.37 11.89 -10.77
N PRO A 257 23.05 12.86 -11.40
CA PRO A 257 22.85 13.16 -12.80
C PRO A 257 23.73 12.23 -13.63
N SER A 258 23.15 11.18 -14.19
CA SER A 258 23.69 10.57 -15.40
C SER A 258 22.53 10.16 -16.30
N LEU A 259 22.69 10.44 -17.60
CA LEU A 259 21.70 10.38 -18.68
C LEU A 259 20.91 11.69 -18.88
N SER A 260 21.66 12.77 -19.05
CA SER A 260 21.24 13.88 -19.90
C SER A 260 21.02 13.41 -21.35
N SER A 261 19.94 13.92 -21.95
CA SER A 261 19.68 14.01 -23.39
C SER A 261 19.61 12.70 -24.18
N LEU A 262 18.40 12.16 -24.34
CA LEU A 262 17.84 11.77 -25.66
C LEU A 262 16.38 11.30 -25.53
N SER A 263 15.50 12.00 -26.26
CA SER A 263 14.15 11.61 -26.69
C SER A 263 13.00 11.58 -25.67
N LEU A 264 12.57 12.77 -25.21
CA LEU A 264 11.14 13.03 -24.98
C LEU A 264 10.47 13.35 -26.33
N SER A 265 10.22 12.32 -27.14
CA SER A 265 9.29 12.34 -28.27
C SER A 265 9.13 10.92 -28.78
N LEU A 266 7.88 10.57 -29.14
CA LEU A 266 7.37 9.26 -29.55
C LEU A 266 7.06 8.28 -28.39
N CYS A 267 5.81 8.32 -27.93
CA CYS A 267 4.89 7.17 -27.95
C CYS A 267 3.49 7.62 -27.51
N ILE A 268 2.87 8.50 -28.32
CA ILE A 268 1.41 8.60 -28.42
C ILE A 268 1.08 7.84 -29.69
N SER A 269 0.64 6.60 -29.60
CA SER A 269 -0.19 5.89 -30.59
C SER A 269 -0.40 4.44 -30.16
N VAL A 270 -1.66 3.98 -30.30
CA VAL A 270 -2.16 2.59 -30.19
C VAL A 270 -2.17 2.09 -28.73
N VAL A 271 -3.33 1.92 -28.09
CA VAL A 271 -4.30 0.84 -28.30
C VAL A 271 -5.70 1.33 -27.90
N VAL A 272 -6.68 1.01 -28.76
CA VAL A 272 -8.14 1.10 -28.58
C VAL A 272 -8.60 0.15 -27.48
#